data_AF-A0A7V9V8D2-F1
#
_entry.id   AF-A0A7V9V8D2-F1
#
_cell.length_a   1.000
_cell.length_b   1.000
_cell.length_c   1.000
_cell.angle_alpha   90.00
_cell.angle_beta   90.00
_cell.angle_gamma   90.00
#
_symmetry.space_group_name_H-M   'P 1'
#
loop_
_entity.id
_entity.type
_entity.pdbx_description
1 polymer ?
#
loop_
_entity_poly.entity_id
_entity_poly.type
_entity_poly.pdbx_seq_one_letter_code
_entity_poly.pdbx_strand_id
1 'polypeptide(L)' 'MANKDELKGRTKEAAGDLTGNEDLQREGKVDKTKGKAKKTIDNIGEKVKAFVTKKD' A
#
# COMPACT_ATOMS: atom_id res chain seq x y z
N MET A 1 9.62 7.40 5.09
CA MET A 1 8.54 8.25 4.52
C MET A 1 7.16 7.58 4.45
N ALA A 2 6.96 6.35 4.97
CA ALA A 2 5.67 5.65 4.86
C ALA A 2 4.47 6.30 5.60
N ASN A 3 4.73 7.20 6.57
CA ASN A 3 3.67 7.75 7.42
C ASN A 3 2.86 8.88 6.76
N LYS A 4 3.46 9.68 5.86
CA LYS A 4 2.72 10.81 5.22
C LYS A 4 1.75 10.31 4.17
N ASP A 5 2.15 9.35 3.35
CA ASP A 5 1.31 8.79 2.28
C ASP A 5 0.14 7.97 2.85
N GLU A 6 0.36 7.17 3.90
CA GLU A 6 -0.72 6.43 4.55
C GLU A 6 -1.75 7.36 5.22
N LEU A 7 -1.27 8.42 5.89
CA LEU A 7 -2.14 9.41 6.51
C LEU A 7 -2.96 10.15 5.45
N LYS A 8 -2.32 10.60 4.37
CA LYS A 8 -2.98 11.30 3.26
C LYS A 8 -4.02 10.41 2.56
N GLY A 9 -3.74 9.12 2.40
CA GLY A 9 -4.69 8.15 1.85
C GLY A 9 -5.93 7.98 2.72
N ARG A 10 -5.76 7.84 4.05
CA ARG A 10 -6.88 7.77 4.99
C ARG A 10 -7.71 9.06 4.98
N THR A 11 -7.08 10.21 4.91
CA THR A 11 -7.78 11.50 4.84
C THR A 11 -8.56 11.64 3.53
N LYS A 12 -8.01 11.20 2.39
CA LYS A 12 -8.75 11.18 1.11
C LYS A 12 -9.93 10.22 1.12
N GLU A 13 -9.79 9.03 1.69
CA GLU A 13 -10.90 8.09 1.89
C GLU A 13 -12.02 8.74 2.72
N ALA A 14 -11.68 9.30 3.89
CA ALA A 14 -12.65 9.93 4.78
C ALA A 14 -13.32 11.15 4.14
N ALA A 15 -12.54 12.00 3.44
CA ALA A 15 -13.09 13.15 2.74
C ALA A 15 -13.99 12.74 1.56
N GLY A 16 -13.67 11.68 0.84
CA GLY A 16 -14.50 11.11 -0.23
C GLY A 16 -15.83 10.58 0.28
N ASP A 17 -15.82 9.83 1.38
CA ASP A 17 -17.04 9.35 2.07
C ASP A 17 -17.92 10.51 2.53
N LEU A 18 -17.31 11.55 3.10
CA LEU A 18 -18.03 12.68 3.71
C LEU A 18 -18.57 13.68 2.68
N THR A 19 -17.91 13.83 1.53
CA THR A 19 -18.34 14.72 0.44
C THR A 19 -19.10 14.00 -0.69
N GLY A 20 -19.22 12.67 -0.62
CA GLY A 20 -19.80 11.87 -1.69
C GLY A 20 -18.97 11.84 -2.98
N ASN A 21 -17.68 12.19 -2.89
CA ASN A 21 -16.80 12.30 -4.06
C ASN A 21 -16.07 10.98 -4.30
N GLU A 22 -16.57 10.21 -5.27
CA GLU A 22 -16.09 8.86 -5.60
C GLU A 22 -14.59 8.82 -6.01
N ASP A 23 -14.06 9.92 -6.57
CA ASP A 23 -12.65 10.01 -6.99
C ASP A 23 -11.68 9.96 -5.79
N LEU A 24 -12.00 10.69 -4.71
CA LEU A 24 -11.18 10.73 -3.49
C LEU A 24 -11.19 9.38 -2.75
N GLN A 25 -12.35 8.72 -2.71
CA GLN A 25 -12.48 7.38 -2.14
C GLN A 25 -11.69 6.35 -2.98
N ARG A 26 -11.74 6.46 -4.30
CA ARG A 26 -11.05 5.53 -5.22
C ARG A 26 -9.54 5.68 -5.15
N GLU A 27 -9.00 6.89 -5.06
CA GLU A 27 -7.56 7.13 -4.87
C GLU A 27 -7.03 6.44 -3.59
N GLY A 28 -7.69 6.65 -2.44
CA GLY A 28 -7.22 6.06 -1.18
C GLY A 28 -7.28 4.53 -1.16
N LYS A 29 -8.32 3.93 -1.78
CA LYS A 29 -8.40 2.47 -1.98
C LYS A 29 -7.29 1.94 -2.89
N VAL A 30 -6.99 2.62 -3.99
CA VAL A 30 -5.94 2.21 -4.93
C VAL A 30 -4.57 2.26 -4.26
N ASP A 31 -4.28 3.30 -3.47
CA ASP A 31 -3.03 3.44 -2.73
C ASP A 31 -2.85 2.31 -1.70
N LYS A 32 -3.88 2.00 -0.91
CA LYS A 32 -3.86 0.85 0.02
C LYS A 32 -3.60 -0.46 -0.70
N THR A 33 -4.21 -0.67 -1.86
CA THR A 33 -4.11 -1.92 -2.62
C THR A 33 -2.72 -2.07 -3.21
N LYS A 34 -2.17 -1.01 -3.82
CA LYS A 34 -0.77 -0.98 -4.30
C LYS A 34 0.21 -1.18 -3.15
N GLY A 35 -0.01 -0.56 -2.00
CA GLY A 35 0.84 -0.71 -0.82
C GLY A 35 0.87 -2.14 -0.30
N LYS A 36 -0.29 -2.81 -0.20
CA LYS A 36 -0.37 -4.22 0.19
C LYS A 36 0.30 -5.15 -0.82
N ALA A 37 0.00 -4.98 -2.12
CA ALA A 37 0.59 -5.80 -3.17
C ALA A 37 2.12 -5.69 -3.19
N LYS A 38 2.65 -4.46 -3.07
CA LYS A 38 4.09 -4.22 -3.04
C LYS A 38 4.73 -4.87 -1.81
N LYS A 39 4.14 -4.74 -0.62
CA LYS A 39 4.62 -5.42 0.60
C LYS A 39 4.65 -6.94 0.45
N THR A 40 3.64 -7.54 -0.15
CA THR A 40 3.59 -9.00 -0.34
C THR A 40 4.68 -9.47 -1.30
N ILE A 41 4.87 -8.78 -2.42
CA ILE A 41 5.91 -9.10 -3.41
C ILE A 41 7.30 -8.91 -2.81
N ASP A 42 7.54 -7.82 -2.07
CA ASP A 42 8.82 -7.57 -1.38
C ASP A 42 9.14 -8.68 -0.37
N ASN A 43 8.16 -9.08 0.46
CA ASN A 43 8.34 -10.15 1.45
C ASN A 43 8.64 -11.52 0.79
N ILE A 44 7.98 -11.82 -0.34
CA ILE A 44 8.25 -13.05 -1.11
C ILE A 44 9.66 -12.98 -1.71
N GLY A 45 10.02 -11.85 -2.33
CA GLY A 45 11.34 -11.61 -2.89
C GLY A 45 12.45 -11.77 -1.86
N GLU A 46 12.30 -11.16 -0.68
CA GLU A 46 13.26 -11.29 0.43
C GLU A 46 13.41 -12.75 0.89
N LYS A 47 12.29 -13.48 1.07
CA LYS A 47 12.36 -14.89 1.49
C LYS A 47 13.02 -15.78 0.44
N VAL A 48 12.70 -15.58 -0.84
CA VAL A 48 13.33 -16.33 -1.94
C VAL A 48 14.81 -16.02 -2.01
N LYS A 49 15.20 -14.75 -1.91
CA LYS A 49 16.60 -14.32 -1.93
C LYS A 49 17.35 -14.89 -0.74
N ALA A 50 16.79 -14.84 0.47
CA ALA A 50 17.37 -15.43 1.67
C ALA A 50 17.54 -16.95 1.56
N PHE A 51 16.62 -17.65 0.88
CA PHE A 51 16.72 -19.10 0.68
C PHE A 51 17.76 -19.47 -0.38
N VAL A 52 17.88 -18.67 -1.44
CA VAL A 52 18.87 -18.84 -2.50
C VAL A 52 20.29 -18.55 -1.99
N THR A 53 20.47 -17.51 -1.17
CA THR A 53 21.79 -17.11 -0.65
C THR A 53 22.29 -18.00 0.50
N LYS A 54 21.43 -18.80 1.14
CA LYS A 54 21.83 -19.70 2.24
C LYS A 54 22.32 -21.08 1.76
N LYS A 55 22.42 -21.29 0.44
CA LYS A 55 22.82 -22.58 -0.16
C LYS A 55 24.30 -22.63 -0.59
N ASP A 56 25.07 -21.57 -0.32
CA ASP A 56 26.54 -21.52 -0.44
C ASP A 56 27.21 -21.67 0.92
#